data_AF-A0A066UQ92-F1
#
_entry.id   AF-A0A066UQ92-F1
#
_cell.length_a   1.000
_cell.length_b   1.000
_cell.length_c   1.000
_cell.angle_alpha   90.00
_cell.angle_beta   90.00
_cell.angle_gamma   90.00
#
_symmetry.space_group_name_H-M   'P 1'
#
loop_
_entity.id
_entity.type
_entity.pdbx_description
1 polymer ?
#
loop_
_entity_poly.entity_id
_entity_poly.type
_entity_poly.pdbx_seq_one_letter_code
_entity_poly.pdbx_strand_id
1 'polypeptide(L)'
;MELKVDADNFMLQQEVFTGEMIARIAEHLERAGIKGTLLKELTGNISFEVASMIDSSSSVSFDGNEAHPYLAFLSGESDNELVHLGGNSTCHEMVYGILNAMFEDSI
;
A
#
# COMPACT_ATOMS: atom_id res chain seq x y z
N MET A 1 -19.75 -12.12 -0.91
CA MET A 1 -19.00 -11.27 -1.84
C MET A 1 -18.49 -12.15 -2.97
N GLU A 2 -18.77 -11.73 -4.20
CA GLU A 2 -18.27 -12.31 -5.44
C GLU A 2 -16.91 -11.68 -5.79
N LEU A 3 -15.94 -12.50 -6.23
CA LEU A 3 -14.63 -12.03 -6.67
C LEU A 3 -14.63 -11.89 -8.19
N LYS A 4 -14.26 -10.71 -8.67
CA LYS A 4 -14.16 -10.37 -10.08
C LYS A 4 -12.74 -9.95 -10.42
N VAL A 5 -12.16 -10.58 -11.43
CA VAL A 5 -10.88 -10.13 -11.99
C VAL A 5 -11.16 -8.86 -12.81
N ASP A 6 -10.63 -7.73 -12.35
CA ASP A 6 -10.75 -6.43 -13.00
C ASP A 6 -9.45 -5.66 -12.73
N ALA A 7 -8.43 -5.97 -13.54
CA ALA A 7 -7.07 -5.49 -13.33
C ALA A 7 -6.97 -3.95 -13.42
N ASP A 8 -7.69 -3.33 -14.35
CA ASP A 8 -7.61 -1.88 -14.57
C ASP A 8 -8.18 -1.12 -13.36
N ASN A 9 -9.38 -1.52 -12.89
CA ASN A 9 -9.97 -0.92 -11.70
C ASN A 9 -9.14 -1.21 -10.45
N PHE A 10 -8.67 -2.45 -10.30
CA PHE A 10 -7.81 -2.84 -9.19
C PHE A 10 -6.54 -2.01 -9.13
N MET A 11 -5.82 -1.83 -10.25
CA MET A 11 -4.56 -1.08 -10.29
C MET A 11 -4.77 0.38 -9.89
N LEU A 12 -5.85 1.02 -10.35
CA LEU A 12 -6.21 2.38 -9.94
C LEU A 12 -6.43 2.46 -8.42
N GLN A 13 -7.20 1.53 -7.86
CA GLN A 13 -7.48 1.51 -6.42
C GLN A 13 -6.22 1.19 -5.59
N GLN A 14 -5.37 0.30 -6.09
CA GLN A 14 -4.09 -0.06 -5.48
C GLN A 14 -3.15 1.14 -5.41
N GLU A 15 -3.06 1.94 -6.47
CA GLU A 15 -2.24 3.16 -6.52
C GLU A 15 -2.75 4.19 -5.49
N VAL A 16 -4.06 4.44 -5.46
CA VAL A 16 -4.70 5.36 -4.50
C VAL A 16 -4.45 4.89 -3.06
N PHE A 17 -4.69 3.62 -2.78
CA PHE A 17 -4.46 3.03 -1.47
C PHE A 17 -3.00 3.16 -1.03
N THR A 18 -2.06 2.87 -1.93
CA THR A 18 -0.62 2.94 -1.63
C THR A 18 -0.17 4.36 -1.37
N GLY A 19 -0.63 5.33 -2.18
CA GLY A 19 -0.31 6.74 -1.96
C GLY A 19 -0.87 7.30 -0.67
N GLU A 20 -2.13 6.98 -0.33
CA GLU A 20 -2.74 7.40 0.94
C GLU A 20 -2.00 6.78 2.14
N MET A 21 -1.61 5.50 2.05
CA MET A 21 -0.82 4.84 3.08
C MET A 21 0.51 5.58 3.33
N ILE A 22 1.26 5.91 2.27
CA ILE A 22 2.53 6.64 2.36
C ILE A 22 2.30 8.03 2.97
N ALA A 23 1.28 8.77 2.51
CA ALA A 23 0.93 10.09 3.01
C ALA A 23 0.63 10.10 4.50
N ARG A 24 -0.17 9.15 4.99
CA ARG A 24 -0.53 9.05 6.41
C ARG A 24 0.67 8.66 7.27
N ILE A 25 1.54 7.77 6.80
CA ILE A 25 2.79 7.46 7.49
C ILE A 25 3.65 8.73 7.61
N ALA A 26 3.83 9.48 6.52
CA ALA A 26 4.59 10.73 6.52
C ALA A 26 3.99 11.75 7.50
N GLU A 27 2.66 11.96 7.47
CA GLU A 27 1.98 12.90 8.37
C GLU A 27 2.20 12.54 9.85
N HIS A 28 2.10 11.25 10.20
CA HIS A 28 2.32 10.80 11.57
C HIS A 28 3.77 11.00 12.04
N LEU A 29 4.75 10.67 11.20
CA LEU A 29 6.17 10.90 11.50
C LEU A 29 6.48 12.39 11.62
N GLU A 30 5.90 13.20 10.72
CA GLU A 30 6.07 14.65 10.74
C GLU A 30 5.52 15.28 12.02
N ARG A 31 4.32 14.85 12.45
CA ARG A 31 3.69 15.28 13.70
C ARG A 31 4.47 14.83 14.94
N ALA A 32 5.25 13.75 14.84
CA ALA A 32 6.20 13.34 15.87
C ALA A 32 7.51 14.15 15.87
N GLY A 33 7.65 15.13 14.97
CA GLY A 33 8.81 16.02 14.89
C GLY A 33 9.93 15.52 13.96
N ILE A 34 9.69 14.45 13.19
CA ILE A 34 10.65 13.94 12.21
C ILE A 34 10.56 14.80 10.94
N LYS A 35 11.70 15.24 10.39
CA LYS A 35 11.76 16.22 9.29
C LYS A 35 12.87 15.89 8.30
N GLY A 36 12.82 16.57 7.15
CA GLY A 36 13.86 16.53 6.12
C GLY A 36 14.10 15.13 5.58
N THR A 37 15.36 14.81 5.27
CA THR A 37 15.75 13.51 4.70
C THR A 37 15.31 12.32 5.56
N LEU A 38 15.39 12.46 6.89
CA LEU A 38 14.97 11.39 7.81
C LEU A 38 13.48 11.09 7.72
N LEU A 39 12.64 12.11 7.49
CA LEU A 39 11.20 11.92 7.27
C LEU A 39 10.94 11.09 6.00
N LYS A 40 11.60 11.44 4.89
CA LYS A 40 11.48 10.71 3.62
C LYS A 40 11.94 9.25 3.76
N GLU A 41 13.11 9.04 4.37
CA GLU A 41 13.69 7.71 4.56
C GLU A 41 12.80 6.81 5.42
N LEU A 42 12.37 7.29 6.59
CA LEU A 42 11.50 6.51 7.48
C LEU A 42 10.13 6.24 6.86
N THR A 43 9.56 7.23 6.15
CA THR A 43 8.31 7.03 5.41
C THR A 43 8.46 5.93 4.38
N GLY A 44 9.52 5.96 3.57
CA GLY A 44 9.80 4.95 2.55
C GLY A 44 9.97 3.56 3.14
N ASN A 45 10.82 3.42 4.16
CA ASN A 45 11.13 2.13 4.79
C ASN A 45 9.88 1.49 5.41
N ILE A 46 9.08 2.26 6.15
CA ILE A 46 7.85 1.75 6.79
C ILE A 46 6.81 1.39 5.73
N SER A 47 6.61 2.26 4.73
CA SER A 47 5.64 2.01 3.66
C SER A 47 6.01 0.77 2.83
N PHE A 48 7.29 0.58 2.55
CA PHE A 48 7.79 -0.58 1.80
C PHE A 48 7.58 -1.89 2.57
N GLU A 49 7.84 -1.90 3.88
CA GLU A 49 7.61 -3.09 4.71
C GLU A 49 6.11 -3.45 4.74
N VAL A 50 5.25 -2.48 5.03
CA VAL A 50 3.79 -2.70 5.06
C VAL A 50 3.26 -3.15 3.70
N ALA A 51 3.71 -2.53 2.61
CA ALA A 51 3.33 -2.91 1.25
C ALA A 51 3.78 -4.35 0.92
N SER A 52 4.99 -4.75 1.32
CA SER A 52 5.50 -6.11 1.10
C SER A 52 4.70 -7.16 1.87
N MET A 53 4.22 -6.82 3.08
CA MET A 53 3.29 -7.68 3.82
C MET A 53 1.96 -7.83 3.09
N ILE A 54 1.40 -6.74 2.56
CA ILE A 54 0.12 -6.74 1.83
C ILE A 54 0.22 -7.57 0.54
N ASP A 55 1.33 -7.44 -0.18
CA ASP A 55 1.62 -8.19 -1.41
C ASP A 55 1.90 -9.67 -1.14
N SER A 56 1.98 -10.08 0.13
CA SER A 56 2.41 -11.40 0.56
C SER A 56 3.77 -11.79 -0.06
N SER A 57 4.64 -10.80 -0.30
CA SER A 57 6.00 -10.97 -0.83
C SER A 57 7.02 -11.22 0.30
N SER A 58 6.68 -10.87 1.53
CA SER A 58 7.36 -11.28 2.76
C SER A 58 6.50 -12.27 3.56
N SER A 59 7.15 -13.15 4.33
CA SER A 59 6.44 -14.08 5.20
C SER A 59 5.74 -13.32 6.33
N VAL A 60 4.41 -13.42 6.40
CA VAL A 60 3.62 -12.83 7.49
C VAL A 60 3.28 -13.92 8.49
N SER A 61 3.92 -13.91 9.66
CA SER A 61 3.63 -14.88 10.71
C SER A 61 3.71 -14.26 12.10
N PHE A 62 2.89 -14.77 13.02
CA PHE A 62 2.88 -14.34 14.42
C PHE A 62 2.47 -15.52 15.32
N ASP A 63 3.22 -15.71 16.41
CA ASP A 63 2.99 -16.78 17.39
C ASP A 63 2.86 -18.19 16.74
N GLY A 64 3.73 -18.47 15.76
CA GLY A 64 3.75 -19.73 15.03
C GLY A 64 2.62 -19.91 14.00
N ASN A 65 1.73 -18.93 13.83
CA ASN A 65 0.67 -18.94 12.82
C ASN A 65 1.08 -18.11 11.60
N GLU A 66 0.86 -18.64 10.40
CA GLU A 66 1.15 -17.96 9.14
C GLU A 66 -0.13 -17.35 8.56
N ALA A 67 0.01 -16.16 7.97
CA ALA A 67 -1.04 -15.48 7.23
C ALA A 67 -0.63 -15.34 5.77
N HIS A 68 -1.62 -15.38 4.88
CA HIS A 68 -1.45 -15.19 3.44
C HIS A 68 -2.33 -14.03 2.97
N PRO A 69 -1.85 -12.79 3.10
CA PRO A 69 -2.61 -11.61 2.69
C PRO A 69 -3.00 -11.66 1.21
N TYR A 70 -4.21 -11.19 0.92
CA TYR A 70 -4.73 -11.06 -0.43
C TYR A 70 -5.52 -9.77 -0.53
N LEU A 71 -5.03 -8.82 -1.33
CA LEU A 71 -5.68 -7.53 -1.51
C LEU A 71 -6.80 -7.66 -2.54
N ALA A 72 -7.99 -7.20 -2.17
CA ALA A 72 -9.12 -6.98 -3.05
C ALA A 72 -9.86 -5.72 -2.59
N PHE A 73 -10.49 -5.02 -3.52
CA PHE A 73 -11.23 -3.80 -3.22
C PHE A 73 -12.72 -3.99 -3.51
N LEU A 74 -13.60 -3.21 -2.89
CA LEU A 74 -15.00 -3.17 -3.30
C LEU A 74 -15.10 -2.62 -4.73
N SER A 75 -16.00 -3.18 -5.55
CA SER A 75 -16.17 -2.72 -6.94
C SER A 75 -16.68 -1.28 -7.03
N GLY A 76 -17.36 -0.80 -5.98
CA GLY A 76 -18.04 0.51 -5.95
C GLY A 76 -19.39 0.52 -6.67
N GLU A 77 -19.69 -0.51 -7.46
CA GLU A 77 -20.98 -0.71 -8.13
C GLU A 77 -21.96 -1.49 -7.26
N SER A 78 -21.44 -2.36 -6.39
CA SER A 78 -22.22 -3.23 -5.50
C SER A 78 -21.42 -3.56 -4.24
N ASP A 79 -22.08 -3.54 -3.07
CA ASP A 79 -21.48 -3.95 -1.80
C ASP A 79 -21.19 -5.46 -1.72
N ASN A 80 -21.63 -6.25 -2.70
CA ASN A 80 -21.42 -7.69 -2.75
C ASN A 80 -20.33 -8.12 -3.75
N GLU A 81 -19.59 -7.18 -4.35
CA GLU A 81 -18.56 -7.47 -5.34
C GLU A 81 -17.20 -6.92 -4.92
N LEU A 82 -16.18 -7.77 -5.05
CA LEU A 82 -14.79 -7.43 -4.82
C LEU A 82 -14.01 -7.57 -6.13
N VAL A 83 -13.23 -6.54 -6.47
CA VAL A 83 -12.29 -6.55 -7.59
C VAL A 83 -10.89 -6.94 -7.12
N HIS A 84 -10.22 -7.77 -7.90
CA HIS A 84 -8.86 -8.22 -7.63
C HIS A 84 -8.03 -8.36 -8.92
N LEU A 85 -6.71 -8.41 -8.79
CA LEU A 85 -5.78 -8.47 -9.93
C LEU A 85 -5.77 -9.83 -10.65
N GLY A 86 -6.29 -10.89 -10.01
CA GLY A 86 -6.08 -12.28 -10.42
C GLY A 86 -4.80 -12.92 -9.84
N GLY A 87 -3.97 -12.12 -9.15
CA GLY A 87 -2.81 -12.52 -8.36
C GLY A 87 -2.69 -11.65 -7.11
N ASN A 88 -1.53 -11.66 -6.44
CA ASN A 88 -1.25 -10.73 -5.35
C ASN A 88 -1.07 -9.30 -5.87
N SER A 89 -1.22 -8.33 -4.96
CA SER A 89 -0.91 -6.93 -5.22
C SER A 89 0.58 -6.70 -5.49
N THR A 90 0.88 -5.51 -6.01
CA THR A 90 2.22 -5.00 -6.29
C THR A 90 2.45 -3.64 -5.62
N CYS A 91 1.85 -3.42 -4.45
CA CYS A 91 1.97 -2.19 -3.67
C CYS A 91 3.44 -1.79 -3.46
N HIS A 92 4.32 -2.74 -3.13
CA HIS A 92 5.72 -2.47 -2.83
C HIS A 92 6.49 -1.90 -4.02
N GLU A 93 6.10 -2.25 -5.24
CA GLU A 93 6.72 -1.74 -6.49
C GLU A 93 6.44 -0.25 -6.69
N MET A 94 5.31 0.25 -6.17
CA MET A 94 4.89 1.64 -6.33
C MET A 94 5.45 2.58 -5.26
N VAL A 95 5.91 2.04 -4.13
CA VAL A 95 6.26 2.83 -2.93
C VAL A 95 7.26 3.94 -3.23
N TYR A 96 8.39 3.64 -3.84
CA TYR A 96 9.43 4.64 -4.06
C TYR A 96 9.09 5.62 -5.20
N GLY A 97 8.30 5.18 -6.19
CA GLY A 97 7.79 6.07 -7.22
C GLY A 97 6.90 7.16 -6.63
N ILE A 98 5.91 6.74 -5.82
CA ILE A 98 4.97 7.66 -5.17
C ILE A 98 5.68 8.52 -4.12
N LEU A 99 6.54 7.91 -3.28
CA LEU A 99 7.32 8.64 -2.27
C LEU A 99 8.18 9.73 -2.90
N ASN A 100 8.84 9.46 -4.03
CA ASN A 100 9.66 10.47 -4.68
C ASN A 100 8.81 11.63 -5.19
N ALA A 101 7.69 11.35 -5.87
CA ALA A 101 6.77 12.38 -6.33
C ALA A 101 6.28 13.27 -5.18
N MET A 102 5.85 12.67 -4.06
CA MET A 102 5.36 13.41 -2.89
C MET A 102 6.39 14.36 -2.27
N PHE A 103 7.67 13.95 -2.23
CA PHE A 103 8.73 14.74 -1.59
C PHE A 103 9.47 15.67 -2.58
N GLU A 104 9.33 15.47 -3.89
CA GLU A 104 9.83 16.39 -4.92
C GLU A 104 8.97 17.68 -4.97
N ASP A 105 7.66 17.58 -4.72
CA ASP A 105 6.75 18.74 -4.62
C ASP A 105 6.93 19.58 -3.33
N SER A 106 7.87 19.19 -2.46
CA SER A 106 8.10 19.81 -1.14
C SER A 106 9.39 20.67 -1.05
N ILE A 107 10.07 20.93 -2.19
CA ILE A 107 11.32 21.72 -2.28
C ILE A 107 11.09 23.06 -3.01
#